data_AF-A0A8H8DHT0-F1
#
_entry.id   AF-A0A8H8DHT0-F1
#
_cell.length_a   1.000
_cell.length_b   1.000
_cell.length_c   1.000
_cell.angle_alpha   90.00
_cell.angle_beta   90.00
_cell.angle_gamma   90.00
#
_symmetry.space_group_name_H-M   'P 1'
#
loop_
_entity.id
_entity.type
_entity.pdbx_description
1 polymer ?
#
loop_
_entity_poly.entity_id
_entity_poly.type
_entity_poly.pdbx_seq_one_letter_code
_entity_poly.pdbx_strand_id
1 'polypeptide(L)'
;MADSHDPARAAAAMGELAAALDALYNPHSTTNTTREEASAWLEKFQHATISDFRQFGSDAKLAVRDNVLSLLHAYRHGPNAVVTQLCLALVAIAMQLREWTDVVPQMVEMFGKDPESFGCLIEFLSALAVEVDVLGNRLPISVIETKVIRRF
;
A
#
# COMPACT_ATOMS: atom_id res chain seq x y z
N MET A 1 -19.55 -14.67 18.63
CA MET A 1 -18.20 -15.20 18.92
C MET A 1 -17.60 -15.72 17.62
N ALA A 2 -17.01 -14.84 16.83
CA ALA A 2 -16.32 -15.20 15.59
C ALA A 2 -15.35 -14.06 15.25
N ASP A 3 -14.39 -13.80 16.14
CA ASP A 3 -13.32 -12.85 15.88
C ASP A 3 -12.22 -13.61 15.14
N SER A 4 -12.42 -13.76 13.82
CA SER A 4 -11.44 -14.31 12.88
C SER A 4 -10.37 -13.25 12.60
N HIS A 5 -9.70 -12.78 13.66
CA HIS A 5 -8.52 -11.94 13.58
C HIS A 5 -7.35 -12.89 13.27
N ASP A 6 -7.09 -13.14 11.99
CA ASP A 6 -6.04 -14.09 11.60
C ASP A 6 -4.77 -13.34 11.17
N PRO A 7 -3.87 -12.99 12.12
CA PRO A 7 -2.57 -12.40 11.80
C PRO A 7 -1.72 -13.35 10.95
N ALA A 8 -2.01 -14.66 10.94
CA ALA A 8 -1.28 -15.62 10.11
C ALA A 8 -1.60 -15.41 8.62
N ARG A 9 -2.83 -15.02 8.24
CA ARG A 9 -3.16 -14.68 6.85
C ARG A 9 -2.41 -13.43 6.36
N ALA A 10 -2.30 -12.41 7.21
CA ALA A 10 -1.53 -11.21 6.89
C ALA A 10 -0.03 -11.54 6.74
N ALA A 11 0.52 -12.34 7.65
CA ALA A 11 1.91 -12.80 7.57
C ALA A 11 2.18 -13.64 6.31
N ALA A 12 1.26 -14.54 5.94
CA ALA A 12 1.36 -15.35 4.73
C ALA A 12 1.36 -14.46 3.46
N ALA A 13 0.43 -13.50 3.38
CA ALA A 13 0.36 -12.57 2.25
C ALA A 13 1.62 -11.71 2.11
N MET A 14 2.21 -11.28 3.24
CA MET A 14 3.49 -10.54 3.23
C MET A 14 4.68 -11.42 2.82
N GLY A 15 4.70 -12.69 3.24
CA GLY A 15 5.72 -13.65 2.82
C GLY A 15 5.67 -13.93 1.31
N GLU A 16 4.46 -14.07 0.76
CA GLU A 16 4.26 -14.21 -0.68
C GLU A 16 4.64 -12.93 -1.46
N LEU A 17 4.39 -11.74 -0.91
CA LEU A 17 4.83 -10.46 -1.51
C LEU A 17 6.35 -10.40 -1.62
N ALA A 18 7.06 -10.72 -0.54
CA ALA A 18 8.51 -10.73 -0.54
C ALA A 18 9.08 -11.73 -1.57
N ALA A 19 8.48 -12.92 -1.67
CA ALA A 19 8.88 -13.93 -2.64
C ALA A 19 8.61 -13.48 -4.09
N ALA A 20 7.45 -12.86 -4.36
CA ALA A 20 7.11 -12.34 -5.68
C ALA A 20 8.03 -11.19 -6.11
N LEU A 21 8.37 -10.28 -5.18
CA LEU A 21 9.32 -9.20 -5.44
C LEU A 21 10.74 -9.72 -5.70
N ASP A 22 11.19 -10.73 -4.94
CA ASP A 22 12.47 -11.39 -5.17
C ASP A 22 12.52 -12.06 -6.55
N ALA A 23 11.49 -12.84 -6.90
CA ALA A 23 11.37 -13.52 -8.20
C ALA A 23 11.43 -12.57 -9.41
N LEU A 24 10.81 -11.40 -9.30
CA LEU A 24 10.71 -10.44 -10.41
C LEU A 24 11.98 -9.60 -10.60
N TYR A 25 12.66 -9.29 -9.51
CA TYR A 25 13.62 -8.17 -9.48
C TYR A 25 14.97 -8.50 -8.87
N ASN A 26 15.15 -9.69 -8.29
CA ASN A 26 16.47 -10.21 -7.94
C ASN A 26 16.98 -11.15 -9.05
N PRO A 27 18.02 -10.77 -9.81
CA PRO A 27 18.57 -11.62 -10.88
C PRO A 27 19.21 -12.92 -10.37
N HIS A 28 19.47 -13.03 -9.06
CA HIS A 28 19.92 -14.24 -8.37
C HIS A 28 18.82 -14.90 -7.55
N SER A 29 17.55 -14.61 -7.84
CA SER A 29 16.44 -15.23 -7.13
C SER A 29 16.55 -16.74 -7.19
N THR A 30 16.48 -17.38 -6.03
CA THR A 30 16.41 -18.84 -5.90
C THR A 30 14.96 -19.33 -5.86
N THR A 31 14.00 -18.43 -6.08
CA THR A 31 12.58 -18.77 -6.07
C THR A 31 12.22 -19.52 -7.35
N ASN A 32 11.31 -20.48 -7.25
CA ASN A 32 10.78 -21.21 -8.40
C ASN A 32 9.63 -20.46 -9.10
N THR A 33 9.40 -19.19 -8.73
CA THR A 33 8.28 -18.40 -9.22
C THR A 33 8.69 -17.70 -10.50
N THR A 34 7.94 -17.91 -11.59
CA THR A 34 8.22 -17.26 -12.86
C THR A 34 7.86 -15.76 -12.81
N ARG A 35 8.45 -14.98 -13.72
CA ARG A 35 8.19 -13.54 -13.82
C ARG A 35 6.70 -13.24 -14.07
N GLU A 36 6.04 -14.09 -14.87
CA GLU A 36 4.62 -13.96 -15.20
C GLU A 36 3.72 -14.27 -13.99
N GLU A 37 4.02 -15.35 -13.26
CA GLU A 37 3.31 -15.71 -12.03
C GLU A 37 3.45 -14.65 -10.96
N ALA A 38 4.65 -14.08 -10.79
CA ALA A 38 4.87 -13.03 -9.82
C ALA A 38 4.18 -11.71 -10.20
N SER A 39 4.10 -11.36 -11.49
CA SER A 39 3.30 -10.20 -11.93
C SER A 39 1.80 -10.42 -11.70
N ALA A 40 1.29 -11.60 -12.02
CA ALA A 40 -0.11 -11.95 -11.75
C ALA A 40 -0.41 -11.95 -10.25
N TRP A 41 0.57 -12.36 -9.43
CA TRP A 41 0.46 -12.30 -7.98
C TRP A 41 0.39 -10.85 -7.47
N LEU A 42 1.20 -9.92 -7.99
CA LEU A 42 1.15 -8.50 -7.62
C LEU A 42 -0.21 -7.85 -7.95
N GLU A 43 -0.75 -8.11 -9.15
CA GLU A 43 -2.07 -7.62 -9.55
C GLU A 43 -3.18 -8.15 -8.64
N LYS A 44 -3.08 -9.44 -8.30
CA LYS A 44 -3.99 -10.09 -7.35
C LYS A 44 -3.82 -9.53 -5.94
N PHE A 45 -2.60 -9.23 -5.51
CA PHE A 45 -2.30 -8.65 -4.21
C PHE A 45 -2.88 -7.25 -4.08
N GLN A 46 -2.84 -6.41 -5.11
CA GLN A 46 -3.51 -5.10 -5.07
C GLN A 46 -5.03 -5.24 -4.92
N HIS A 47 -5.66 -6.12 -5.71
CA HIS A 47 -7.09 -6.40 -5.59
C HIS A 47 -7.46 -7.00 -4.23
N ALA A 48 -6.66 -7.94 -3.73
CA ALA A 48 -6.86 -8.57 -2.43
C ALA A 48 -6.61 -7.58 -1.29
N THR A 49 -5.62 -6.70 -1.38
CA THR A 49 -5.40 -5.61 -0.41
C THR A 49 -6.55 -4.60 -0.41
N ILE A 50 -7.37 -4.52 -1.47
CA ILE A 50 -8.60 -3.72 -1.44
C ILE A 50 -9.77 -4.51 -0.83
N SER A 51 -9.84 -5.82 -1.08
CA SER A 51 -10.97 -6.67 -0.68
C SER A 51 -10.84 -7.26 0.73
N ASP A 52 -9.71 -7.86 1.05
CA ASP A 52 -9.42 -8.55 2.31
C ASP A 52 -9.02 -7.58 3.42
N PHE A 53 -8.45 -6.42 3.06
CA PHE A 53 -8.03 -5.44 4.05
C PHE A 53 -9.21 -4.90 4.86
N ARG A 54 -10.43 -4.87 4.32
CA ARG A 54 -11.63 -4.51 5.11
C ARG A 54 -11.93 -5.49 6.24
N GLN A 55 -11.56 -6.76 6.07
CA GLN A 55 -11.86 -7.87 6.98
C GLN A 55 -10.83 -7.98 8.12
N PHE A 56 -9.64 -7.40 7.97
CA PHE A 56 -8.64 -7.37 9.03
C PHE A 56 -9.06 -6.46 10.19
N GLY A 57 -8.68 -6.82 11.42
CA GLY A 57 -8.78 -5.91 12.55
C GLY A 57 -7.73 -4.79 12.49
N SER A 58 -7.87 -3.80 13.36
CA SER A 58 -7.01 -2.59 13.39
C SER A 58 -5.51 -2.93 13.48
N ASP A 59 -5.11 -3.78 14.44
CA ASP A 59 -3.71 -4.13 14.65
C ASP A 59 -3.07 -4.82 13.43
N ALA A 60 -3.77 -5.76 12.81
CA ALA A 60 -3.29 -6.44 11.61
C ALA A 60 -3.14 -5.47 10.42
N LYS A 61 -4.03 -4.48 10.29
CA LYS A 61 -3.95 -3.45 9.24
C LYS A 61 -2.71 -2.56 9.43
N LEU A 62 -2.41 -2.17 10.67
CA LEU A 62 -1.21 -1.39 11.00
C LEU A 62 0.06 -2.20 10.72
N ALA A 63 0.09 -3.48 11.09
CA ALA A 63 1.23 -4.36 10.79
C ALA A 63 1.46 -4.50 9.28
N VAL A 64 0.41 -4.64 8.47
CA VAL A 64 0.52 -4.68 7.01
C VAL A 64 1.07 -3.37 6.46
N ARG A 65 0.58 -2.22 6.92
CA ARG A 65 1.11 -0.91 6.55
C ARG A 65 2.62 -0.84 6.81
N ASP A 66 3.05 -1.20 8.02
CA ASP A 66 4.46 -1.08 8.43
C ASP A 66 5.37 -2.01 7.60
N ASN A 67 4.90 -3.21 7.26
CA ASN A 67 5.63 -4.11 6.38
C ASN A 67 5.76 -3.55 4.96
N VAL A 68 4.68 -3.02 4.37
CA VAL A 68 4.73 -2.43 3.03
C VAL A 68 5.62 -1.19 3.01
N LEU A 69 5.59 -0.36 4.06
CA LEU A 69 6.51 0.77 4.22
C LEU A 69 7.97 0.31 4.30
N SER A 70 8.25 -0.77 5.04
CA SER A 70 9.59 -1.36 5.12
C SER A 70 10.07 -1.90 3.77
N LEU A 71 9.19 -2.57 3.03
CA LEU A 71 9.50 -3.06 1.68
C LEU A 71 9.76 -1.88 0.72
N LEU A 72 8.94 -0.84 0.76
CA LEU A 72 9.15 0.35 -0.07
C LEU A 72 10.49 1.01 0.24
N HIS A 73 10.87 1.07 1.52
CA HIS A 73 12.19 1.57 1.91
C HIS A 73 13.34 0.68 1.41
N ALA A 74 13.19 -0.64 1.43
CA ALA A 74 14.20 -1.56 0.91
C ALA A 74 14.36 -1.47 -0.62
N TYR A 75 13.25 -1.32 -1.34
CA TYR A 75 13.21 -1.28 -2.81
C TYR A 75 13.17 0.12 -3.41
N ARG A 76 13.36 1.19 -2.63
CA ARG A 76 13.29 2.59 -3.08
C ARG A 76 14.25 2.92 -4.23
N HIS A 77 15.37 2.20 -4.31
CA HIS A 77 16.39 2.31 -5.36
C HIS A 77 16.33 1.14 -6.36
N GLY A 78 15.34 0.29 -6.19
CA GLY A 78 15.08 -0.86 -7.03
C GLY A 78 14.37 -0.47 -8.32
N PRO A 79 13.89 -1.47 -9.07
CA PRO A 79 13.20 -1.24 -10.33
C PRO A 79 11.91 -0.44 -10.12
N ASN A 80 11.69 0.60 -10.95
CA ASN A 80 10.55 1.51 -10.83
C ASN A 80 9.21 0.78 -10.70
N ALA A 81 9.01 -0.31 -11.44
CA ALA A 81 7.80 -1.10 -11.37
C ALA A 81 7.51 -1.65 -9.94
N VAL A 82 8.52 -1.99 -9.14
CA VAL A 82 8.34 -2.38 -7.72
C VAL A 82 7.85 -1.20 -6.90
N VAL A 83 8.54 -0.07 -7.04
CA VAL A 83 8.23 1.16 -6.32
C VAL A 83 6.80 1.57 -6.61
N THR A 84 6.37 1.54 -7.88
CA THR A 84 4.98 1.81 -8.28
C THR A 84 3.98 0.89 -7.60
N GLN A 85 4.22 -0.41 -7.61
CA GLN A 85 3.28 -1.39 -7.06
C GLN A 85 3.14 -1.23 -5.54
N LEU A 86 4.24 -0.96 -4.84
CA LEU A 86 4.25 -0.69 -3.40
C LEU A 86 3.60 0.65 -3.06
N CYS A 87 3.84 1.70 -3.84
CA CYS A 87 3.16 3.00 -3.70
C CYS A 87 1.65 2.85 -3.84
N LEU A 88 1.17 2.17 -4.88
CA LEU A 88 -0.24 1.91 -5.12
C LEU A 88 -0.88 1.07 -3.98
N ALA A 89 -0.16 0.05 -3.49
CA ALA A 89 -0.62 -0.73 -2.34
C ALA A 89 -0.77 0.14 -1.08
N LEU A 90 0.20 1.03 -0.80
CA LEU A 90 0.10 1.98 0.32
C LEU A 90 -1.04 2.97 0.16
N VAL A 91 -1.31 3.46 -1.06
CA VAL A 91 -2.47 4.33 -1.32
C VAL A 91 -3.77 3.58 -1.02
N ALA A 92 -3.91 2.34 -1.49
CA ALA A 92 -5.08 1.50 -1.20
C ALA A 92 -5.26 1.26 0.31
N ILE A 93 -4.16 1.07 1.06
CA ILE A 93 -4.16 0.94 2.52
C ILE A 93 -4.58 2.26 3.17
N ALA A 94 -3.98 3.39 2.79
CA ALA A 94 -4.28 4.72 3.33
C ALA A 94 -5.76 5.10 3.16
N MET A 95 -6.38 4.73 2.03
CA MET A 95 -7.80 4.97 1.76
C MET A 95 -8.73 4.16 2.66
N GLN A 96 -8.27 3.01 3.17
CA GLN A 96 -9.08 2.10 3.99
C GLN A 96 -8.78 2.21 5.49
N LEU A 97 -7.56 2.58 5.87
CA LEU A 97 -7.08 2.63 7.25
C LEU A 97 -7.31 4.01 7.88
N ARG A 98 -8.51 4.23 8.44
CA ARG A 98 -8.88 5.51 9.06
C ARG A 98 -8.00 5.94 10.25
N GLU A 99 -7.33 4.99 10.88
CA GLU A 99 -6.42 5.23 12.00
C GLU A 99 -5.09 5.84 11.55
N TRP A 100 -4.75 5.65 10.27
CA TRP A 100 -3.58 6.25 9.67
C TRP A 100 -3.91 7.68 9.21
N THR A 101 -3.80 8.63 10.13
CA THR A 101 -4.20 10.03 9.91
C THR A 101 -3.08 10.92 9.39
N ASP A 102 -1.84 10.47 9.54
CA ASP A 102 -0.59 11.16 9.23
C ASP A 102 0.12 10.55 8.02
N VAL A 103 -0.64 10.05 7.04
CA VAL A 103 -0.13 9.37 5.83
C VAL A 103 0.94 10.20 5.10
N VAL A 104 0.59 11.43 4.71
CA VAL A 104 1.51 12.30 3.96
C VAL A 104 2.70 12.74 4.81
N PRO A 105 2.51 13.24 6.06
CA PRO A 105 3.64 13.55 6.95
C PRO A 105 4.62 12.38 7.13
N GLN A 106 4.13 11.16 7.35
CA GLN A 106 4.97 9.98 7.53
C GLN A 106 5.77 9.65 6.26
N MET A 107 5.13 9.71 5.09
CA MET A 107 5.81 9.48 3.81
C MET A 107 6.88 10.53 3.53
N VAL A 108 6.61 11.80 3.82
CA VAL A 108 7.60 12.89 3.69
C VAL A 108 8.76 12.69 4.68
N GLU A 109 8.49 12.26 5.90
CA GLU A 109 9.54 12.02 6.89
C GLU A 109 10.47 10.87 6.48
N MET A 110 9.91 9.79 5.92
CA MET A 110 10.65 8.60 5.52
C MET A 110 11.41 8.77 4.20
N PHE A 111 10.81 9.43 3.21
CA PHE A 111 11.33 9.47 1.83
C PHE A 111 11.70 10.88 1.35
N GLY A 112 11.40 11.94 2.10
CA GLY A 112 11.67 13.33 1.71
C GLY A 112 13.05 13.86 2.12
N LYS A 113 13.79 13.14 2.96
CA LYS A 113 15.13 13.55 3.45
C LYS A 113 16.26 13.18 2.49
N ASP A 114 16.01 12.27 1.56
CA ASP A 114 17.00 11.74 0.63
C ASP A 114 16.57 12.04 -0.83
N PRO A 115 17.41 12.73 -1.63
CA PRO A 115 17.08 13.07 -3.02
C PRO A 115 16.79 11.86 -3.90
N GLU A 116 17.46 10.72 -3.67
CA GLU A 116 17.25 9.50 -4.46
C GLU A 116 15.87 8.87 -4.17
N SER A 117 15.34 9.08 -2.97
CA SER A 117 14.00 8.63 -2.55
C SER A 117 12.86 9.52 -3.04
N PHE A 118 13.19 10.72 -3.56
CA PHE A 118 12.20 11.73 -3.89
C PHE A 118 11.26 11.28 -5.02
N GLY A 119 11.78 10.50 -5.98
CA GLY A 119 10.95 9.90 -7.04
C GLY A 119 9.83 9.04 -6.47
N CYS A 120 10.16 8.17 -5.51
CA CYS A 120 9.19 7.34 -4.79
C CYS A 120 8.13 8.18 -4.06
N LEU A 121 8.53 9.26 -3.37
CA LEU A 121 7.61 10.14 -2.68
C LEU A 121 6.62 10.82 -3.63
N ILE A 122 7.13 11.39 -4.75
CA ILE A 122 6.30 12.06 -5.75
C ILE A 122 5.32 11.08 -6.40
N GLU A 123 5.78 9.86 -6.66
CA GLU A 123 4.95 8.82 -7.23
C GLU A 123 3.80 8.41 -6.30
N PHE A 124 4.09 8.21 -5.01
CA PHE A 124 3.06 7.97 -4.00
C PHE A 124 2.05 9.14 -3.91
N LEU A 125 2.54 10.38 -3.82
CA LEU A 125 1.67 11.56 -3.71
C LEU A 125 0.80 11.75 -4.96
N SER A 126 1.34 11.47 -6.14
CA SER A 126 0.60 11.54 -7.40
C SER A 126 -0.50 10.49 -7.46
N ALA A 127 -0.18 9.23 -7.10
CA ALA A 127 -1.18 8.16 -7.03
C ALA A 127 -2.27 8.46 -5.99
N LEU A 128 -1.88 8.98 -4.82
CA LEU A 128 -2.82 9.36 -3.76
C LEU A 128 -3.77 10.48 -4.23
N ALA A 129 -3.24 11.52 -4.88
CA ALA A 129 -4.05 12.62 -5.38
C ALA A 129 -5.08 12.15 -6.42
N VAL A 130 -4.68 11.25 -7.33
CA VAL A 130 -5.59 10.64 -8.31
C VAL A 130 -6.72 9.88 -7.64
N GLU A 131 -6.42 9.04 -6.64
CA GLU A 131 -7.45 8.27 -5.94
C GLU A 131 -8.44 9.15 -5.15
N VAL A 132 -7.95 10.24 -4.54
CA VAL A 132 -8.80 11.22 -3.84
C VAL A 132 -9.68 11.98 -4.84
N ASP A 133 -9.16 12.37 -5.99
CA ASP A 133 -9.93 13.05 -7.05
C ASP A 133 -11.02 12.14 -7.62
N VAL A 134 -10.68 10.88 -7.92
CA VAL A 134 -11.64 9.86 -8.39
C VAL A 134 -12.74 9.63 -7.36
N LEU A 135 -12.43 9.58 -6.06
CA LEU A 135 -13.44 9.46 -5.01
C LEU A 135 -14.29 10.72 -4.88
N GLY A 136 -13.67 11.91 -4.96
CA GLY A 136 -14.34 13.20 -4.89
C GLY A 136 -15.30 13.44 -6.06
N ASN A 137 -14.92 13.05 -7.27
CA ASN A 137 -15.73 13.19 -8.47
C ASN A 137 -16.85 12.13 -8.59
N ARG A 138 -16.76 11.03 -7.83
CA ARG A 138 -17.81 9.99 -7.74
C ARG A 138 -18.87 10.28 -6.68
N LEU A 139 -18.62 11.22 -5.78
CA LEU A 139 -19.60 11.66 -4.79
C LEU A 139 -20.24 12.98 -5.28
N PRO A 140 -21.58 13.08 -5.35
CA PRO A 140 -22.19 14.39 -5.52
C PRO A 140 -21.72 15.30 -4.37
N ILE A 141 -21.31 16.52 -4.73
CA ILE A 141 -20.67 17.53 -3.86
C ILE A 141 -21.43 17.76 -2.53
N SER A 142 -22.72 17.41 -2.46
CA SER A 142 -23.55 17.46 -1.27
C SER A 142 -23.09 16.59 -0.09
N VAL A 143 -22.29 15.54 -0.31
CA VAL A 143 -21.79 14.67 0.78
C VAL A 143 -20.52 15.22 1.43
N ILE A 144 -19.74 16.01 0.70
CA ILE A 144 -18.44 16.52 1.16
C ILE A 144 -18.62 17.63 2.21
N GLU A 145 -19.72 18.39 2.17
CA GLU A 145 -20.03 19.40 3.21
C GLU A 145 -20.41 18.80 4.57
N THR A 146 -20.75 17.51 4.67
CA THR A 146 -21.28 16.97 5.94
C THR A 146 -20.20 16.55 6.94
N LYS A 147 -18.91 16.45 6.55
CA LYS A 147 -17.83 16.04 7.46
C LYS A 147 -16.89 17.16 7.93
N VAL A 148 -16.85 18.29 7.24
CA VAL A 148 -15.98 19.42 7.63
C VAL A 148 -16.73 20.45 8.49
N ILE A 149 -18.06 20.51 8.44
CA ILE A 149 -18.86 21.54 9.11
C ILE A 149 -19.44 21.10 10.49
N ARG A 150 -19.29 19.83 10.92
CA ARG A 150 -19.67 19.38 12.27
C ARG A 150 -18.51 19.31 13.28
N ARG A 151 -17.53 20.19 13.17
CA ARG A 151 -16.49 20.34 14.19
C ARG A 151 -16.16 21.79 14.54
N PHE A 152 -17.19 22.62 14.53
CA PHE A 152 -17.28 23.85 15.31
C PHE A 152 -18.63 23.87 16.05
#